data_AF-A0A848MQM2-F1
#
_entry.id   AF-A0A848MQM2-F1
#
_cell.length_a   1.000
_cell.length_b   1.000
_cell.length_c   1.000
_cell.angle_alpha   90.00
_cell.angle_beta   90.00
_cell.angle_gamma   90.00
#
_symmetry.space_group_name_H-M   'P 1'
#
loop_
_entity.id
_entity.type
_entity.pdbx_description
1 polymer ?
#
loop_
_entity_poly.entity_id
_entity_poly.type
_entity_poly.pdbx_seq_one_letter_code
_entity_poly.pdbx_strand_id
1 'polypeptide(L)'
;MTATPTALFRQQLFTLARTLKIDPQVPENQVMDRIALSFRKLLNFLAQNEQASRQLFLLSAEGRSDQRVLSEIMQENLQAAQQSGVFRQDIALSLLAEFFVAMLLQLAQLPGDAPARHQQSLAATRLFCEGAWLKPD
;
A
#
# COMPACT_ATOMS: atom_id res chain seq x y z
N MET A 1 5.61 -5.32 -30.46
CA MET A 1 5.54 -3.93 -29.95
C MET A 1 6.19 -3.93 -28.58
N THR A 2 7.26 -3.16 -28.37
CA THR A 2 7.94 -3.03 -27.07
C THR A 2 7.12 -2.13 -26.15
N ALA A 3 6.83 -2.59 -24.93
CA ALA A 3 6.14 -1.77 -23.94
C ALA A 3 6.95 -0.51 -23.61
N THR A 4 6.28 0.63 -23.41
CA THR A 4 6.95 1.85 -22.95
C THR A 4 7.46 1.66 -21.52
N PRO A 5 8.52 2.38 -21.08
CA PRO A 5 9.05 2.26 -19.72
C PRO A 5 8.00 2.46 -18.63
N THR A 6 7.05 3.39 -18.84
CA THR A 6 5.93 3.64 -17.93
C THR A 6 4.95 2.47 -17.87
N ALA A 7 4.67 1.82 -18.99
CA ALA A 7 3.79 0.64 -19.03
C ALA A 7 4.41 -0.57 -18.31
N LEU A 8 5.73 -0.78 -18.46
CA LEU A 8 6.45 -1.81 -17.74
C LEU A 8 6.46 -1.54 -16.23
N PHE A 9 6.75 -0.30 -15.81
CA PHE A 9 6.69 0.10 -14.42
C PHE A 9 5.30 -0.13 -13.80
N ARG A 10 4.24 0.31 -14.50
CA ARG A 10 2.84 0.09 -14.09
C ARG A 10 2.54 -1.40 -13.90
N GLN A 11 2.94 -2.23 -14.86
CA GLN A 11 2.76 -3.69 -14.79
C GLN A 11 3.50 -4.30 -13.59
N GLN A 12 4.75 -3.92 -13.35
CA GLN A 12 5.55 -4.41 -12.24
C GLN A 12 4.97 -3.99 -10.89
N LEU A 13 4.52 -2.73 -10.77
CA LEU A 13 3.88 -2.23 -9.55
C LEU A 13 2.62 -3.05 -9.21
N PHE A 14 1.73 -3.23 -10.18
CA PHE A 14 0.49 -3.97 -9.97
C PHE A 14 0.73 -5.46 -9.73
N THR A 15 1.76 -6.02 -10.33
CA THR A 15 2.19 -7.41 -10.07
C THR A 15 2.70 -7.55 -8.64
N LEU A 16 3.57 -6.63 -8.19
CA LEU A 16 4.04 -6.59 -6.82
C LEU A 16 2.87 -6.45 -5.84
N ALA A 17 1.97 -5.50 -6.07
CA ALA A 17 0.82 -5.26 -5.22
C ALA A 17 -0.04 -6.52 -5.05
N ARG A 18 -0.35 -7.25 -6.12
CA ARG A 18 -1.13 -8.51 -6.05
C ARG A 18 -0.48 -9.62 -5.23
N THR A 19 0.83 -9.55 -4.97
CA THR A 19 1.54 -10.53 -4.12
C THR A 19 1.39 -10.25 -2.62
N LEU A 20 0.79 -9.11 -2.24
CA LEU A 20 0.70 -8.62 -0.87
C LEU A 20 -0.63 -8.99 -0.20
N LYS A 21 -1.18 -10.15 -0.56
CA LYS A 21 -2.38 -10.68 0.10
C LYS A 21 -2.09 -10.91 1.58
N ILE A 22 -3.06 -10.57 2.41
CA ILE A 22 -3.04 -10.89 3.84
C ILE A 22 -3.70 -12.26 4.00
N ASP A 23 -2.98 -13.19 4.61
CA ASP A 23 -3.52 -14.50 4.95
C ASP A 23 -4.71 -14.33 5.91
N PRO A 24 -5.91 -14.85 5.60
CA PRO A 24 -7.06 -14.74 6.49
C PRO A 24 -6.87 -15.45 7.84
N GLN A 25 -5.89 -16.35 7.96
CA GLN A 25 -5.51 -17.06 9.18
C GLN A 25 -4.25 -16.48 9.84
N VAL A 26 -3.81 -15.29 9.43
CA VAL A 26 -2.67 -14.63 10.08
C VAL A 26 -2.96 -14.46 11.58
N PRO A 27 -2.02 -14.84 12.47
CA PRO A 27 -2.15 -14.54 13.89
C PRO A 27 -2.32 -13.04 14.12
N GLU A 28 -3.22 -12.65 15.03
CA GLU A 28 -3.53 -11.24 15.31
C GLU A 28 -2.27 -10.40 15.59
N ASN A 29 -1.36 -10.96 16.39
CA ASN A 29 -0.07 -10.34 16.73
C ASN A 29 0.91 -10.20 15.55
N GLN A 30 0.59 -10.74 14.37
CA GLN A 30 1.40 -10.63 13.15
C GLN A 30 0.74 -9.78 12.06
N VAL A 31 -0.51 -9.33 12.23
CA VAL A 31 -1.25 -8.54 11.22
C VAL A 31 -0.48 -7.27 10.87
N MET A 32 -0.02 -6.55 11.90
CA MET A 32 0.77 -5.33 11.72
C MET A 32 2.06 -5.61 10.96
N ASP A 33 2.78 -6.68 11.26
CA ASP A 33 4.01 -7.02 10.54
C ASP A 33 3.76 -7.28 9.05
N ARG A 34 2.63 -7.90 8.70
CA ARG A 34 2.24 -8.14 7.30
C ARG A 34 1.89 -6.84 6.57
N ILE A 35 1.19 -5.93 7.24
CA ILE A 35 0.88 -4.61 6.68
C ILE A 35 2.14 -3.75 6.53
N ALA A 36 3.02 -3.75 7.54
CA ALA A 36 4.31 -3.05 7.49
C ALA A 36 5.19 -3.57 6.35
N LEU A 37 5.22 -4.89 6.16
CA LEU A 37 5.92 -5.51 5.04
C LEU A 37 5.36 -5.04 3.69
N SER A 38 4.04 -4.91 3.57
CA SER A 38 3.37 -4.44 2.36
C SER A 38 3.73 -2.99 2.03
N PHE A 39 3.63 -2.09 2.99
CA PHE A 39 4.10 -0.71 2.85
C PHE A 39 5.58 -0.66 2.46
N ARG A 40 6.44 -1.39 3.16
CA ARG A 40 7.89 -1.38 2.91
C ARG A 40 8.24 -1.86 1.49
N LYS A 41 7.63 -2.95 1.02
CA LYS A 41 7.87 -3.49 -0.33
C LYS A 41 7.49 -2.48 -1.40
N LEU A 42 6.31 -1.87 -1.27
CA LEU A 42 5.83 -0.87 -2.23
C LEU A 42 6.67 0.41 -2.18
N LEU A 43 6.98 0.95 -1.00
CA LEU A 43 7.84 2.13 -0.84
C LEU A 43 9.23 1.91 -1.43
N ASN A 44 9.83 0.74 -1.20
CA ASN A 44 11.12 0.41 -1.79
C ASN A 44 11.06 0.33 -3.32
N PHE A 45 10.01 -0.29 -3.87
CA PHE A 45 9.81 -0.34 -5.31
C PHE A 45 9.63 1.06 -5.93
N LEU A 46 8.83 1.92 -5.30
CA LEU A 46 8.61 3.28 -5.76
C LEU A 46 9.90 4.12 -5.70
N ALA A 47 10.71 3.96 -4.66
CA ALA A 47 11.98 4.66 -4.50
C ALA A 47 13.05 4.19 -5.50
N GLN A 48 13.10 2.89 -5.81
CA GLN A 48 14.01 2.34 -6.84
C GLN A 48 13.68 2.86 -8.25
N ASN A 49 12.45 3.34 -8.45
CA ASN A 49 11.94 3.80 -9.75
C ASN A 49 11.43 5.25 -9.66
N GLU A 50 12.11 6.11 -8.90
CA GLU A 50 11.59 7.43 -8.48
C GLU A 50 11.03 8.29 -9.63
N GLN A 51 11.74 8.36 -10.77
CA GLN A 51 11.30 9.12 -11.93
C GLN A 51 9.98 8.57 -12.49
N ALA A 52 9.85 7.25 -12.63
CA ALA A 52 8.64 6.60 -13.12
C ALA A 52 7.48 6.74 -12.12
N SER A 53 7.76 6.62 -10.82
CA SER A 53 6.79 6.83 -9.75
C SER A 53 6.19 8.24 -9.78
N ARG A 54 7.04 9.28 -9.91
CA ARG A 54 6.59 10.68 -10.04
C ARG A 54 5.78 10.90 -11.30
N GLN A 55 6.22 10.34 -12.44
CA GLN A 55 5.49 10.44 -13.70
C GLN A 55 4.10 9.80 -13.61
N LEU A 56 4.01 8.59 -13.04
CA LEU A 56 2.76 7.86 -12.95
C LEU A 56 1.75 8.59 -12.05
N PHE A 57 2.16 8.99 -10.83
CA PHE A 57 1.21 9.42 -9.81
C PHE A 57 1.03 10.93 -9.66
N LEU A 58 2.00 11.76 -10.07
CA LEU A 58 1.95 13.20 -9.85
C LEU A 58 1.79 14.02 -11.14
N LEU A 59 2.33 13.52 -12.25
CA LEU A 59 2.46 14.31 -13.49
C LEU A 59 1.54 13.85 -14.61
N SER A 60 0.97 12.64 -14.54
CA SER A 60 0.11 12.12 -15.60
C SER A 60 -1.36 12.48 -15.37
N ALA A 61 -2.08 12.81 -16.45
CA ALA A 61 -3.55 12.96 -16.42
C ALA A 61 -4.25 11.65 -15.99
N GLU A 62 -3.58 10.52 -16.23
CA GLU A 62 -4.00 9.16 -15.84
C GLU A 62 -3.64 8.78 -14.40
N GLY A 63 -2.98 9.65 -13.64
CA GLY A 63 -2.52 9.30 -12.29
C GLY A 63 -3.66 8.89 -11.38
N ARG A 64 -4.85 9.48 -11.56
CA ARG A 64 -6.07 9.07 -10.84
C ARG A 64 -6.58 7.69 -11.24
N SER A 65 -6.45 7.28 -12.50
CA SER A 65 -6.83 5.92 -12.92
C SER A 65 -5.88 4.87 -12.37
N ASP A 66 -4.58 5.13 -12.32
CA ASP A 66 -3.61 4.17 -11.78
C ASP A 66 -3.72 4.02 -10.26
N GLN A 67 -4.01 5.12 -9.55
CA GLN A 67 -4.35 5.06 -8.13
C GLN A 67 -5.58 4.20 -7.89
N ARG A 68 -6.62 4.36 -8.71
CA ARG A 68 -7.83 3.54 -8.62
C ARG A 68 -7.54 2.05 -8.84
N VAL A 69 -6.78 1.69 -9.87
CA VAL A 69 -6.41 0.29 -10.13
C VAL A 69 -5.58 -0.27 -8.96
N LEU A 70 -4.68 0.51 -8.39
CA LEU A 70 -3.92 0.08 -7.22
C LEU A 70 -4.83 -0.11 -6.00
N SER A 71 -5.81 0.76 -5.79
CA SER A 71 -6.81 0.60 -4.73
C SER A 71 -7.68 -0.64 -4.94
N GLU A 72 -8.11 -0.93 -6.16
CA GLU A 72 -8.85 -2.16 -6.49
C GLU A 72 -8.03 -3.42 -6.14
N ILE A 73 -6.74 -3.44 -6.51
CA ILE A 73 -5.84 -4.55 -6.15
C ILE A 73 -5.70 -4.67 -4.62
N MET A 74 -5.56 -3.56 -3.92
CA MET A 74 -5.47 -3.60 -2.45
C MET A 74 -6.79 -4.03 -1.81
N GLN A 75 -7.92 -3.66 -2.38
CA GLN A 75 -9.24 -4.14 -1.94
C GLN A 75 -9.31 -5.66 -2.06
N GLU A 76 -8.91 -6.23 -3.20
CA GLU A 76 -8.83 -7.69 -3.40
C GLU A 76 -7.90 -8.37 -2.39
N ASN A 77 -6.75 -7.75 -2.10
CA ASN A 77 -5.78 -8.28 -1.15
C ASN A 77 -6.28 -8.33 0.30
N LEU A 78 -7.14 -7.39 0.68
CA LEU A 78 -7.67 -7.23 2.03
C LEU A 78 -8.99 -7.98 2.23
N GLN A 79 -9.67 -8.39 1.15
CA GLN A 79 -11.02 -8.96 1.20
C GLN A 79 -11.12 -10.20 2.09
N ALA A 80 -10.27 -11.20 1.85
CA ALA A 80 -10.32 -12.45 2.61
C ALA A 80 -10.02 -12.20 4.10
N ALA A 81 -9.08 -11.30 4.40
CA ALA A 81 -8.72 -10.93 5.76
C ALA A 81 -9.85 -10.18 6.49
N GLN A 82 -10.58 -9.28 5.81
CA GLN A 82 -11.75 -8.64 6.42
C GLN A 82 -12.88 -9.64 6.66
N GLN A 83 -13.12 -10.55 5.71
CA GLN A 83 -14.14 -11.60 5.84
C GLN A 83 -13.86 -12.59 6.99
N SER A 84 -12.59 -12.84 7.31
CA SER A 84 -12.19 -13.68 8.44
C SER A 84 -12.08 -12.93 9.77
N GLY A 85 -12.37 -11.62 9.79
CA GLY A 85 -12.38 -10.80 11.00
C GLY A 85 -11.04 -10.18 11.38
N VAL A 86 -10.00 -10.29 10.54
CA VAL A 86 -8.71 -9.61 10.76
C VAL A 86 -8.87 -8.10 10.71
N PHE A 87 -9.71 -7.60 9.79
CA PHE A 87 -10.05 -6.18 9.70
C PHE A 87 -11.51 -5.97 10.11
N ARG A 88 -11.76 -4.81 10.72
CA ARG A 88 -13.10 -4.38 11.11
C ARG A 88 -14.05 -4.31 9.92
N GLN A 89 -15.27 -4.79 10.11
CA GLN A 89 -16.28 -4.91 9.03
C GLN A 89 -17.20 -3.70 8.91
N ASP A 90 -17.19 -2.80 9.90
CA ASP A 90 -17.98 -1.56 9.86
C ASP A 90 -17.37 -0.49 8.92
N ILE A 91 -16.13 -0.69 8.45
CA ILE A 91 -15.51 0.13 7.43
C ILE A 91 -15.61 -0.59 6.08
N ALA A 92 -16.13 0.11 5.08
CA ALA A 92 -16.16 -0.39 3.71
C ALA A 92 -14.75 -0.75 3.23
N LEU A 93 -14.60 -1.93 2.63
CA LEU A 93 -13.31 -2.43 2.18
C LEU A 93 -12.66 -1.53 1.12
N SER A 94 -13.46 -0.94 0.24
CA SER A 94 -12.99 0.03 -0.75
C SER A 94 -12.34 1.24 -0.08
N LEU A 95 -12.96 1.74 1.00
CA LEU A 95 -12.43 2.86 1.77
C LEU A 95 -11.11 2.50 2.47
N LEU A 96 -10.99 1.29 3.04
CA LEU A 96 -9.73 0.80 3.61
C LEU A 96 -8.61 0.75 2.56
N ALA A 97 -8.92 0.23 1.38
CA ALA A 97 -7.95 0.13 0.29
C ALA A 97 -7.51 1.49 -0.24
N GLU A 98 -8.44 2.44 -0.39
CA GLU A 98 -8.15 3.83 -0.75
C GLU A 98 -7.25 4.51 0.29
N PHE A 99 -7.53 4.34 1.59
CA PHE A 99 -6.68 4.90 2.64
C PHE A 99 -5.27 4.30 2.64
N PHE A 100 -5.14 2.99 2.44
CA PHE A 100 -3.85 2.34 2.31
C PHE A 100 -3.02 2.97 1.17
N VAL A 101 -3.64 3.11 -0.01
CA VAL A 101 -2.97 3.68 -1.19
C VAL A 101 -2.64 5.16 -0.99
N ALA A 102 -3.54 5.95 -0.41
CA ALA A 102 -3.28 7.36 -0.13
C ALA A 102 -2.09 7.55 0.82
N MET A 103 -2.01 6.76 1.91
CA MET A 103 -0.87 6.78 2.82
C MET A 103 0.43 6.37 2.13
N LEU A 104 0.40 5.30 1.33
CA LEU A 104 1.56 4.85 0.57
C LEU A 104 2.11 5.97 -0.32
N LEU A 105 1.23 6.64 -1.08
CA LEU A 105 1.62 7.70 -2.02
C LEU A 105 2.11 8.95 -1.30
N GLN A 106 1.51 9.31 -0.18
CA GLN A 106 1.99 10.40 0.66
C GLN A 106 3.41 10.12 1.16
N LEU A 107 3.67 8.90 1.63
CA LEU A 107 4.99 8.50 2.13
C LEU A 107 6.03 8.38 1.02
N ALA A 108 5.62 7.95 -0.19
CA ALA A 108 6.52 7.87 -1.35
C ALA A 108 7.05 9.24 -1.80
N GLN A 109 6.41 10.33 -1.40
CA GLN A 109 6.90 11.69 -1.66
C GLN A 109 7.87 12.20 -0.59
N LEU A 110 7.99 11.50 0.55
CA LEU A 110 8.93 11.88 1.59
C LEU A 110 10.35 11.43 1.21
N PRO A 111 11.36 12.31 1.33
CA PRO A 111 12.73 11.89 1.17
C PRO A 111 13.10 10.91 2.30
N GLY A 112 13.94 9.92 1.99
CA GLY A 112 14.43 8.98 2.99
C GLY A 112 15.21 7.84 2.36
N ASP A 113 16.24 7.38 3.08
CA ASP A 113 16.98 6.17 2.76
C ASP A 113 16.21 4.90 3.20
N ALA A 114 16.83 3.72 3.07
CA ALA A 114 16.16 2.47 3.44
C ALA A 114 15.76 2.40 4.93
N PRO A 115 16.61 2.81 5.89
CA PRO A 115 16.21 2.97 7.29
C PRO A 115 15.00 3.88 7.50
N ALA A 116 14.99 5.06 6.89
CA ALA A 116 13.87 6.00 7.01
C ALA A 116 12.57 5.40 6.47
N ARG A 117 12.61 4.75 5.30
CA ARG A 117 11.43 4.06 4.71
C ARG A 117 10.92 2.92 5.57
N HIS A 118 11.82 2.21 6.26
CA HIS A 118 11.41 1.20 7.23
C HIS A 118 10.62 1.84 8.38
N GLN A 119 11.12 2.92 8.98
CA GLN A 119 10.40 3.65 10.04
C GLN A 119 9.06 4.20 9.56
N GLN A 120 9.01 4.77 8.35
CA GLN A 120 7.77 5.24 7.72
C GLN A 120 6.76 4.11 7.54
N SER A 121 7.20 2.91 7.10
CA SER A 121 6.30 1.76 6.96
C SER A 121 5.69 1.30 8.29
N LEU A 122 6.44 1.39 9.39
CA LEU A 122 5.94 1.08 10.74
C LEU A 122 4.93 2.11 11.21
N ALA A 123 5.22 3.41 11.02
CA ALA A 123 4.31 4.49 11.36
C ALA A 123 2.99 4.40 10.57
N ALA A 124 3.07 4.14 9.26
CA ALA A 124 1.90 3.95 8.40
C ALA A 124 1.03 2.78 8.89
N THR A 125 1.67 1.70 9.29
CA THR A 125 0.98 0.49 9.79
C THR A 125 0.23 0.78 11.08
N ARG A 126 0.84 1.49 12.03
CA ARG A 126 0.16 1.89 13.28
C ARG A 126 -1.06 2.76 12.97
N LEU A 127 -0.88 3.78 12.12
CA LEU A 127 -2.00 4.63 11.71
C LEU A 127 -3.11 3.84 10.99
N PHE A 128 -2.76 2.87 10.17
CA PHE A 128 -3.72 2.06 9.42
C PHE A 128 -4.47 1.06 10.30
N CYS A 129 -3.77 0.36 11.20
CA CYS A 129 -4.34 -0.73 12.00
C CYS A 129 -4.93 -0.24 13.33
N GLU A 130 -4.29 0.73 13.98
CA GLU A 130 -4.64 1.20 15.32
C GLU A 130 -5.28 2.60 15.29
N GLY A 131 -5.01 3.40 14.25
CA GLY A 131 -5.43 4.79 14.15
C GLY A 131 -4.43 5.77 14.74
N ALA A 132 -4.82 7.04 14.86
CA ALA A 132 -3.93 8.12 15.31
C ALA A 132 -3.91 8.32 16.84
N TRP A 133 -4.85 7.73 17.57
CA TRP A 133 -4.98 7.87 19.02
C TRP A 133 -4.91 6.50 19.68
N LEU A 134 -3.86 6.26 20.46
CA LEU A 134 -3.81 5.13 21.39
C LEU A 134 -4.74 5.47 22.56
N LYS A 135 -5.77 4.65 22.80
CA LYS A 135 -6.45 4.68 24.10
C LYS A 135 -5.41 4.30 25.15
N PRO A 136 -5.30 5.04 26.27
CA PRO A 136 -4.62 4.49 27.44
C PRO A 136 -5.40 3.23 27.87
N ASP A 137 -4.66 2.17 28.20
CA ASP A 137 -5.20 1.00 28.90
C ASP A 137 -5.89 1.41 30.22
#